data_AF-A0A451AL48-F1
#
_entry.id   AF-A0A451AL48-F1
#
_cell.length_a   1.000
_cell.length_b   1.000
_cell.length_c   1.000
_cell.angle_alpha   90.00
_cell.angle_beta   90.00
_cell.angle_gamma   90.00
#
_symmetry.space_group_name_H-M   'P 1'
#
loop_
_entity.id
_entity.type
_entity.pdbx_description
1 polymer ?
#
loop_
_entity_poly.entity_id
_entity_poly.type
_entity_poly.pdbx_seq_one_letter_code
_entity_poly.pdbx_strand_id
1 'polypeptide(L)'
;MTSVSEGNFNHNYQTHLKHLGLKGLQPNTIDAYVRAIRRIGAYFDYRINDLSEARLTNYFTAVLDSQSWRVVKHDLYGLEFYCRYLFATQTGISSFFLRKLQNRAEDLS
;
A
#
# COMPACT_ATOMS: atom_id res chain seq x y z
N MET A 1 -9.78 -7.77 -21.67
CA MET A 1 -8.76 -8.81 -21.42
C MET A 1 -7.96 -8.35 -20.22
N THR A 2 -8.14 -8.98 -19.05
CA THR A 2 -7.35 -8.68 -17.85
C THR A 2 -5.90 -9.12 -18.09
N SER A 3 -4.95 -8.24 -17.79
CA SER A 3 -3.53 -8.58 -17.94
C SER A 3 -3.12 -9.60 -16.87
N VAL A 4 -2.05 -10.37 -17.10
CA VAL A 4 -1.50 -11.30 -16.09
C VAL A 4 -1.16 -10.57 -14.78
N SER A 5 -0.66 -9.34 -14.87
CA SER A 5 -0.38 -8.47 -13.72
C SER A 5 -1.64 -8.15 -12.91
N GLU A 6 -2.75 -7.83 -13.58
CA GLU A 6 -4.03 -7.53 -12.95
C GLU A 6 -4.66 -8.78 -12.31
N GLY A 7 -4.54 -9.94 -12.95
CA GLY A 7 -4.96 -11.22 -12.37
C GLY A 7 -4.21 -11.55 -11.07
N ASN A 8 -2.88 -11.41 -11.09
CA ASN A 8 -2.03 -11.62 -9.91
C ASN A 8 -2.34 -10.62 -8.80
N PHE A 9 -2.50 -9.34 -9.15
CA PHE A 9 -2.90 -8.31 -8.21
C PHE A 9 -4.26 -8.62 -7.56
N ASN A 10 -5.26 -9.01 -8.35
CA ASN A 10 -6.59 -9.33 -7.84
C ASN A 10 -6.55 -10.51 -6.86
N HIS A 11 -5.77 -11.55 -7.16
CA HIS A 11 -5.58 -12.67 -6.24
C HIS A 11 -4.98 -12.19 -4.90
N ASN A 12 -3.88 -11.44 -4.97
CA ASN A 12 -3.20 -10.92 -3.78
C ASN A 12 -4.10 -9.96 -2.99
N TYR A 13 -4.85 -9.11 -3.68
CA TYR A 13 -5.81 -8.19 -3.10
C TYR A 13 -6.92 -8.92 -2.33
N GLN A 14 -7.45 -10.03 -2.86
CA GLN A 14 -8.45 -10.84 -2.14
C GLN A 14 -7.87 -11.49 -0.88
N THR A 15 -6.61 -11.95 -0.94
CA THR A 15 -5.91 -12.47 0.24
C THR A 15 -5.68 -11.37 1.28
N HIS A 16 -5.29 -10.17 0.85
CA HIS A 16 -5.16 -9.00 1.72
C HIS A 16 -6.46 -8.68 2.47
N LEU A 17 -7.60 -8.69 1.77
CA LEU A 17 -8.92 -8.47 2.37
C LEU A 17 -9.23 -9.46 3.49
N LYS A 18 -8.94 -10.75 3.27
CA LYS A 18 -9.13 -11.79 4.29
C LYS A 18 -8.25 -11.53 5.51
N HIS A 19 -6.98 -11.17 5.31
CA HIS A 19 -6.07 -10.87 6.43
C HIS A 19 -6.50 -9.63 7.23
N LEU A 20 -6.99 -8.58 6.56
CA LEU A 20 -7.53 -7.40 7.23
C LEU A 20 -8.74 -7.76 8.13
N GLY A 21 -9.65 -8.58 7.61
CA GLY A 21 -10.80 -9.08 8.38
C GLY A 21 -10.38 -9.94 9.57
N LEU A 22 -9.44 -10.87 9.38
CA LEU A 22 -8.92 -11.75 10.45
C LEU A 22 -8.18 -10.98 11.55
N LYS A 23 -7.61 -9.81 11.23
CA LYS A 23 -6.95 -8.94 12.22
C LYS A 23 -7.94 -8.21 13.14
N GLY A 24 -9.24 -8.24 12.85
CA GLY A 24 -10.26 -7.58 13.68
C GLY A 24 -10.20 -6.06 13.61
N LEU A 25 -9.73 -5.49 12.48
CA LEU A 25 -9.69 -4.04 12.30
C LEU A 25 -11.10 -3.45 12.17
N GLN A 26 -11.27 -2.19 12.57
CA GLN A 26 -12.52 -1.47 12.36
C GLN A 26 -12.85 -1.37 10.85
N PRO A 27 -14.14 -1.46 10.45
CA PRO A 27 -14.55 -1.40 9.04
C PRO A 27 -13.99 -0.18 8.29
N ASN A 28 -14.00 1.00 8.91
CA ASN A 28 -13.46 2.22 8.31
C ASN A 28 -11.96 2.14 8.01
N THR A 29 -11.20 1.43 8.86
CA THR A 29 -9.76 1.21 8.65
C THR A 29 -9.53 0.22 7.53
N ILE A 30 -10.32 -0.85 7.46
CA ILE A 30 -10.29 -1.81 6.35
C ILE A 30 -10.55 -1.08 5.04
N ASP A 31 -11.62 -0.28 4.96
CA ASP A 31 -11.97 0.48 3.77
C ASP A 31 -10.85 1.43 3.33
N ALA A 32 -10.20 2.11 4.29
CA ALA A 32 -9.07 2.99 3.99
C ALA A 32 -7.89 2.22 3.38
N TYR A 33 -7.49 1.10 3.98
CA TYR A 33 -6.34 0.31 3.51
C TYR A 33 -6.61 -0.37 2.18
N VAL A 34 -7.85 -0.81 1.98
CA VAL A 34 -8.30 -1.40 0.72
C VAL A 34 -8.28 -0.39 -0.42
N ARG A 35 -8.75 0.83 -0.17
CA ARG A 35 -8.68 1.94 -1.14
C ARG A 35 -7.25 2.31 -1.44
N ALA A 36 -6.38 2.34 -0.44
CA ALA A 36 -4.95 2.56 -0.61
C ALA A 36 -4.32 1.58 -1.60
N ILE A 37 -4.50 0.27 -1.39
CA ILE A 37 -3.92 -0.75 -2.28
C ILE A 37 -4.48 -0.67 -3.70
N ARG A 38 -5.76 -0.34 -3.88
CA ARG A 38 -6.32 -0.10 -5.21
C ARG A 38 -5.69 1.10 -5.90
N ARG A 39 -5.50 2.21 -5.18
CA ARG A 39 -4.88 3.44 -5.72
C ARG A 39 -3.42 3.21 -6.11
N ILE A 40 -2.64 2.58 -5.22
CA ILE A 40 -1.24 2.22 -5.48
C ILE A 40 -1.16 1.24 -6.67
N GLY A 41 -2.03 0.23 -6.69
CA GLY A 41 -2.15 -0.72 -7.79
C GLY A 41 -2.40 -0.01 -9.12
N ALA A 42 -3.40 0.85 -9.18
CA ALA A 42 -3.72 1.60 -10.40
C ALA A 42 -2.57 2.50 -10.87
N TYR A 43 -1.82 3.12 -9.96
CA TYR A 43 -0.67 3.97 -10.31
C TYR A 43 0.49 3.18 -10.93
N PHE A 44 0.65 1.91 -10.56
CA PHE A 44 1.75 1.05 -11.02
C PHE A 44 1.28 -0.06 -11.99
N ASP A 45 0.17 0.13 -12.69
CA ASP A 45 -0.41 -0.86 -13.62
C ASP A 45 -0.57 -2.26 -12.99
N TYR A 46 -0.96 -2.29 -11.72
CA TYR A 46 -1.12 -3.47 -10.89
C TYR A 46 0.17 -4.29 -10.66
N ARG A 47 1.34 -3.72 -10.96
CA ARG A 47 2.66 -4.34 -10.76
C ARG A 47 3.31 -3.88 -9.47
N ILE A 48 2.70 -4.25 -8.34
CA ILE A 48 3.14 -3.83 -6.99
C ILE A 48 4.00 -4.86 -6.25
N ASN A 49 4.39 -5.95 -6.94
CA ASN A 49 5.18 -7.03 -6.35
C ASN A 49 6.68 -6.70 -6.27
N ASP A 50 7.15 -5.75 -7.08
CA ASP A 50 8.55 -5.33 -7.15
C ASP A 50 8.64 -3.81 -7.26
N LEU A 51 8.36 -3.15 -6.13
CA LEU A 51 8.44 -1.71 -6.00
C LEU A 51 9.78 -1.34 -5.36
N SER A 52 10.48 -0.38 -5.96
CA SER A 52 11.69 0.20 -5.36
C SER A 52 11.35 1.42 -4.50
N GLU A 53 12.24 1.76 -3.56
CA GLU A 53 12.09 2.94 -2.71
C GLU A 53 11.93 4.24 -3.54
N ALA A 54 12.64 4.35 -4.67
CA ALA A 54 12.51 5.49 -5.57
C ALA A 54 11.12 5.60 -6.21
N ARG A 55 10.55 4.47 -6.67
CA ARG A 55 9.19 4.46 -7.27
C ARG A 55 8.14 4.82 -6.24
N LEU A 56 8.27 4.31 -5.01
CA LEU A 56 7.39 4.68 -3.89
C LEU A 56 7.53 6.14 -3.50
N THR A 57 8.76 6.67 -3.49
CA THR A 57 9.01 8.10 -3.20
C THR A 57 8.28 8.97 -4.20
N ASN A 58 8.41 8.69 -5.50
CA ASN A 58 7.71 9.42 -6.55
C ASN A 58 6.18 9.33 -6.40
N TYR A 59 5.66 8.14 -6.07
CA TYR A 59 4.22 7.97 -5.82
C TYR A 59 3.73 8.84 -4.66
N PHE A 60 4.39 8.77 -3.50
CA PHE A 60 3.95 9.53 -2.33
C PHE A 60 4.13 11.04 -2.49
N THR A 61 5.14 11.49 -3.24
CA THR A 61 5.25 12.89 -3.65
C THR A 61 4.07 13.30 -4.54
N ALA A 62 3.71 12.51 -5.55
CA ALA A 62 2.56 12.81 -6.41
C ALA A 62 1.22 12.81 -5.64
N VAL A 63 1.06 11.90 -4.67
CA VAL A 63 -0.10 11.89 -3.78
C VAL A 63 -0.11 13.13 -2.89
N LEU A 64 1.04 13.55 -2.37
CA LEU A 64 1.14 14.74 -1.53
C LEU A 64 0.84 16.03 -2.31
N ASP A 65 1.25 16.13 -3.57
CA ASP A 65 1.00 17.29 -4.42
C ASP A 65 -0.50 17.44 -4.78
N SER A 66 -1.24 16.32 -4.76
CA SER A 66 -2.65 16.26 -5.19
C SER A 66 -3.65 16.08 -4.05
N GLN A 67 -3.22 15.57 -2.90
CA GLN A 67 -4.06 15.16 -1.78
C GLN A 67 -3.42 15.54 -0.44
N SER A 68 -4.06 15.17 0.67
CA SER A 68 -3.58 15.50 2.01
C SER A 68 -2.64 14.46 2.59
N TRP A 69 -1.88 14.86 3.61
CA TRP A 69 -1.07 13.96 4.44
C TRP A 69 -1.87 12.81 5.04
N ARG A 70 -3.16 13.00 5.33
CA ARG A 70 -4.04 11.93 5.79
C ARG A 70 -4.19 10.81 4.74
N VAL A 71 -4.25 11.16 3.46
CA VAL A 71 -4.29 10.16 2.38
C VAL A 71 -2.95 9.44 2.29
N VAL A 72 -1.84 10.17 2.31
CA VAL A 72 -0.48 9.60 2.33
C VAL A 72 -0.34 8.60 3.47
N LYS A 73 -0.82 8.95 4.67
CA LYS A 73 -0.85 8.08 5.85
C LYS A 73 -1.63 6.79 5.61
N HIS A 74 -2.87 6.88 5.13
CA HIS A 74 -3.66 5.69 4.81
C HIS A 74 -3.01 4.80 3.75
N ASP A 75 -2.37 5.41 2.74
CA ASP A 75 -1.67 4.70 1.68
C ASP A 75 -0.42 3.98 2.20
N LEU A 76 0.36 4.61 3.08
CA LEU A 76 1.51 4.01 3.74
C LEU A 76 1.11 2.81 4.60
N TYR A 77 0.08 2.95 5.44
CA TYR A 77 -0.38 1.86 6.29
C TYR A 77 -0.98 0.69 5.49
N GLY A 78 -1.75 0.98 4.44
CA GLY A 78 -2.26 -0.05 3.54
C GLY A 78 -1.12 -0.83 2.89
N LEU A 79 -0.11 -0.13 2.38
CA LEU A 79 1.06 -0.73 1.75
C LEU A 79 1.90 -1.55 2.72
N GLU A 80 2.19 -1.05 3.92
CA GLU A 80 2.94 -1.80 4.94
C GLU A 80 2.22 -3.12 5.28
N PHE A 81 0.91 -3.06 5.52
CA PHE A 81 0.12 -4.25 5.81
C PHE A 81 0.15 -5.23 4.63
N TYR A 82 -0.03 -4.73 3.42
CA TYR A 82 0.03 -5.56 2.21
C TYR A 82 1.38 -6.27 2.06
N CYS A 83 2.49 -5.54 2.20
CA CYS A 83 3.84 -6.13 2.15
C CYS A 83 4.06 -7.15 3.27
N ARG A 84 3.61 -6.86 4.50
CA ARG A 84 3.83 -7.73 5.65
C ARG A 84 3.14 -9.10 5.53
N TYR A 85 1.95 -9.15 4.92
CA TYR A 85 1.14 -10.36 4.87
C TYR A 85 1.20 -11.11 3.53
N LEU A 86 1.56 -10.44 2.43
CA LEU A 86 1.73 -11.09 1.13
C LEU A 86 3.19 -11.28 0.71
N PHE A 87 4.13 -10.51 1.27
CA PHE A 87 5.51 -10.44 0.81
C PHE A 87 6.53 -10.55 1.94
N ALA A 88 6.30 -11.42 2.92
CA ALA A 88 7.16 -11.58 4.10
C ALA A 88 8.60 -12.06 3.80
N THR A 89 9.06 -12.17 2.54
CA THR A 89 10.41 -12.70 2.26
C THR A 89 11.11 -12.14 1.00
N GLN A 90 10.60 -11.12 0.29
CA GLN A 90 11.25 -10.74 -0.99
C GLN A 90 11.08 -9.30 -1.51
N THR A 91 10.76 -8.31 -0.66
CA THR A 91 10.78 -6.91 -1.13
C THR A 91 12.13 -6.26 -0.88
N GLY A 92 12.69 -5.60 -1.91
CA GLY A 92 13.82 -4.68 -1.79
C GLY A 92 13.49 -3.35 -1.10
N ILE A 93 12.29 -3.23 -0.52
CA ILE A 93 11.87 -2.08 0.28
C ILE A 93 12.25 -2.34 1.73
N SER A 94 13.12 -1.50 2.27
CA SER A 94 13.52 -1.63 3.67
C SER A 94 12.34 -1.33 4.61
N SER A 95 12.15 -2.16 5.64
CA SER A 95 11.19 -1.87 6.72
C SER A 95 11.50 -0.55 7.42
N PHE A 96 12.78 -0.14 7.44
CA PHE A 96 13.21 1.17 7.91
C PHE A 96 12.62 2.32 7.08
N PHE A 97 12.58 2.17 5.75
CA PHE A 97 12.07 3.19 4.84
C PHE A 97 10.57 3.43 5.06
N LEU A 98 9.78 2.35 5.12
CA LEU A 98 8.33 2.44 5.39
C LEU A 98 8.06 3.13 6.74
N ARG A 99 8.81 2.75 7.78
CA ARG A 99 8.65 3.33 9.11
C ARG A 99 9.06 4.80 9.18
N LYS A 100 10.10 5.20 8.45
CA LYS A 100 10.51 6.60 8.32
C LYS A 100 9.41 7.44 7.68
N LEU A 101 8.77 6.95 6.62
CA LEU A 101 7.67 7.65 5.96
C LEU A 101 6.43 7.74 6.86
N GLN A 102 6.11 6.69 7.61
CA GLN A 102 4.99 6.71 8.55
C GLN A 102 5.19 7.72 9.67
N ASN A 103 6.38 7.75 10.31
CA ASN A 103 6.66 8.73 11.36
C ASN A 103 6.47 10.17 10.86
N ARG A 104 6.95 10.46 9.64
CA ARG A 104 6.74 11.78 9.02
C ARG A 104 5.27 12.08 8.75
N ALA A 105 4.49 11.07 8.36
CA ALA A 105 3.05 11.24 8.13
C ALA A 105 2.27 11.44 9.44
N GLU A 106 2.72 10.86 10.56
CA GLU A 106 2.16 11.09 11.90
C GLU A 106 2.45 12.51 12.40
N ASP A 107 3.68 13.00 12.21
CA ASP A 107 4.07 14.37 12.63
C ASP A 107 3.29 15.47 11.91
N LEU A 108 2.72 15.17 10.74
CA LEU A 108 2.08 16.12 9.83
C LEU A 108 0.56 15.92 9.70
N SER A 109 -0.03 14.98 10.45
CA SER A 109 -1.49 14.70 10.46
C SER A 109 -2.17 15.25 11.69
#